data_AF-A0A968M878-F1
#
_entry.id   AF-A0A968M878-F1
#
_cell.length_a   1.000
_cell.length_b   1.000
_cell.length_c   1.000
_cell.angle_alpha   90.00
_cell.angle_beta   90.00
_cell.angle_gamma   90.00
#
_symmetry.space_group_name_H-M   'P 1'
#
loop_
_entity.id
_entity.type
_entity.pdbx_description
1 polymer ?
#
loop_
_entity_poly.entity_id
_entity_poly.type
_entity_poly.pdbx_seq_one_letter_code
_entity_poly.pdbx_strand_id
1 'polypeptide(L)'
;MLTHKNLQVWYFKNQPEYEKWLSKNHDNSIYQEVPKGVWVRLYKKASGVPTLSKDDLIDTSICWGWIDGLINSYDEQSYLYKVTPRGSKSVWSQVNVAKVKN
;
A
#
# COMPACT_ATOMS: atom_id res chain seq x y z
N MET A 1 -14.23 2.69 11.30
CA MET A 1 -13.03 2.63 10.43
C MET A 1 -13.33 3.38 9.14
N LEU A 2 -12.38 4.15 8.61
CA LEU A 2 -12.56 4.85 7.34
C LEU A 2 -12.55 3.85 6.18
N THR A 3 -13.42 4.05 5.19
CA THR A 3 -13.50 3.22 3.99
C THR A 3 -13.54 4.08 2.72
N HIS A 4 -13.03 3.53 1.61
CA HIS A 4 -13.12 4.11 0.28
C HIS A 4 -13.35 2.99 -0.73
N LYS A 5 -14.40 3.09 -1.55
CA LYS A 5 -14.77 2.04 -2.52
C LYS A 5 -14.79 0.63 -1.88
N ASN A 6 -15.42 0.50 -0.70
CA ASN A 6 -15.59 -0.72 0.09
C ASN A 6 -14.30 -1.37 0.64
N LEU A 7 -13.18 -0.64 0.65
CA LEU A 7 -11.93 -1.09 1.27
C LEU A 7 -11.56 -0.17 2.43
N GLN A 8 -10.92 -0.73 3.45
CA GLN A 8 -10.41 0.04 4.59
C GLN A 8 -9.32 1.01 4.14
N VAL A 9 -9.31 2.21 4.74
CA VAL A 9 -8.28 3.21 4.56
C VAL A 9 -7.37 3.24 5.80
N TRP A 10 -6.09 3.02 5.57
CA TRP A 10 -5.03 3.08 6.57
C TRP A 10 -4.12 4.28 6.33
N TYR A 11 -3.56 4.81 7.40
CA TYR A 11 -2.53 5.84 7.35
C TYR A 11 -1.36 5.39 8.21
N PHE A 12 -0.15 5.64 7.71
CA PHE A 12 1.10 5.34 8.39
C PHE A 12 1.98 6.58 8.33
N LYS A 13 2.56 6.93 9.47
CA LYS A 13 3.44 8.11 9.59
C LYS A 13 4.77 7.88 8.87
N ASN A 14 5.24 6.64 8.84
CA ASN A 14 6.56 6.25 8.33
C ASN A 14 6.59 4.75 7.97
N GLN A 15 7.71 4.32 7.38
CA GLN A 15 7.94 2.93 6.95
C GLN A 15 7.84 1.90 8.09
N PRO A 16 8.47 2.10 9.27
CA PRO A 16 8.35 1.14 10.38
C PRO A 16 6.91 0.86 10.83
N GLU A 17 6.05 1.88 10.85
CA GLU A 17 4.63 1.69 11.18
C GLU A 17 3.92 0.82 10.14
N TYR A 18 4.24 1.01 8.86
CA TYR A 18 3.67 0.21 7.78
C TYR A 18 4.15 -1.24 7.82
N GLU A 19 5.45 -1.47 8.03
CA GLU A 19 6.04 -2.80 8.21
C GLU A 19 5.41 -3.54 9.40
N LYS A 20 5.23 -2.85 10.53
CA LYS A 20 4.57 -3.41 11.71
C LYS A 20 3.13 -3.82 11.42
N TRP A 21 2.41 -3.07 10.58
CA TRP A 21 1.07 -3.46 10.15
C TRP A 21 1.12 -4.68 9.22
N LEU A 22 1.99 -4.68 8.20
CA LEU A 22 2.14 -5.79 7.27
C LEU A 22 2.53 -7.09 7.98
N SER A 23 3.45 -7.06 8.94
CA SER A 23 3.83 -8.27 9.70
C SER A 23 2.66 -9.00 10.36
N LYS A 24 1.57 -8.29 10.67
CA LYS A 24 0.35 -8.86 11.25
C LYS A 24 -0.76 -9.14 10.24
N ASN A 25 -0.73 -8.49 9.08
CA ASN A 25 -1.87 -8.44 8.15
C ASN A 25 -1.56 -8.96 6.74
N HIS A 26 -0.30 -9.22 6.40
CA HIS A 26 0.12 -9.57 5.04
C HIS A 26 -0.43 -10.93 4.56
N ASP A 27 -0.50 -11.93 5.45
CA ASP A 27 -0.98 -13.29 5.18
C ASP A 27 -2.50 -13.44 5.36
N ASN A 28 -3.22 -12.31 5.48
CA ASN A 28 -4.64 -12.39 5.76
C ASN A 28 -5.42 -12.81 4.51
N SER A 29 -5.79 -14.09 4.46
CA SER A 29 -6.55 -14.73 3.38
C SER A 29 -7.84 -13.98 3.02
N ILE A 30 -8.38 -13.16 3.93
CA ILE A 30 -9.53 -12.28 3.67
C ILE A 30 -9.28 -11.28 2.53
N TYR A 31 -8.04 -10.85 2.30
CA TYR A 31 -7.72 -9.89 1.23
C TYR A 31 -7.48 -10.57 -0.12
N GLN A 32 -7.55 -11.91 -0.18
CA GLN A 32 -7.51 -12.66 -1.43
C GLN A 32 -8.88 -12.71 -2.13
N GLU A 33 -9.97 -12.48 -1.40
CA GLU A 33 -11.35 -12.38 -1.92
C GLU A 33 -11.73 -10.94 -2.31
N VAL A 34 -12.73 -10.78 -3.16
CA VAL A 34 -13.11 -9.48 -3.74
C VAL A 34 -14.09 -8.74 -2.79
N PRO A 35 -13.84 -7.45 -2.45
CA PRO A 35 -12.76 -6.58 -2.93
C PRO A 35 -11.42 -6.81 -2.20
N LYS A 36 -10.34 -6.96 -2.98
CA LYS A 36 -8.99 -7.27 -2.48
C LYS A 36 -8.25 -6.04 -1.93
N GLY A 37 -7.52 -6.24 -0.84
CA GLY A 37 -6.49 -5.33 -0.30
C GLY A 37 -7.01 -4.18 0.56
N VAL A 38 -6.23 -3.10 0.63
CA VAL A 38 -6.56 -1.89 1.40
C VAL A 38 -6.15 -0.62 0.65
N TRP A 39 -6.65 0.53 1.09
CA TRP A 39 -6.11 1.83 0.70
C TRP A 39 -5.12 2.32 1.75
N VAL A 40 -3.98 2.83 1.31
CA VAL A 40 -3.02 3.56 2.14
C VAL A 40 -3.07 5.03 1.77
N ARG A 41 -3.34 5.88 2.77
CA ARG A 41 -3.42 7.33 2.61
C ARG A 41 -2.04 7.94 2.75
N LEU A 42 -1.60 8.62 1.70
CA LEU A 42 -0.36 9.40 1.65
C LEU A 42 -0.70 10.88 1.58
N TYR A 43 -0.08 11.68 2.44
CA TYR A 43 -0.24 13.13 2.45
C TYR A 43 0.71 13.82 1.44
N LYS A 44 0.22 14.92 0.85
CA LYS A 44 1.01 15.81 -0.01
C LYS A 44 2.06 16.51 0.85
N LYS A 45 3.25 16.77 0.30
CA LYS A 45 4.32 17.51 1.00
C LYS A 45 3.83 18.85 1.58
N ALA A 46 2.96 19.55 0.85
CA ALA A 46 2.41 20.85 1.26
C ALA A 46 1.46 20.78 2.47
N SER A 47 0.96 19.61 2.87
CA SER A 47 0.08 19.51 4.05
C SER A 47 0.83 19.62 5.39
N GLY A 48 2.16 19.44 5.38
CA GLY A 48 2.97 19.38 6.60
C GLY A 48 2.73 18.14 7.46
N VAL A 49 1.84 17.23 7.07
CA VAL A 49 1.55 15.98 7.80
C VAL A 49 2.61 14.95 7.45
N PRO A 50 3.39 14.43 8.43
CA PRO A 50 4.34 13.36 8.18
C PRO A 50 3.63 12.14 7.61
N THR A 51 4.21 11.46 6.63
CA THR A 51 3.57 10.31 5.99
C THR A 51 4.64 9.43 5.37
N LEU A 52 4.31 8.16 5.20
CA LEU A 52 5.08 7.22 4.39
C LEU A 52 5.39 7.83 3.01
N SER A 53 6.64 7.72 2.53
CA SER A 53 6.95 8.12 1.18
C SER A 53 6.34 7.13 0.17
N LYS A 54 6.14 7.56 -1.07
CA LYS A 54 5.66 6.66 -2.12
C LYS A 54 6.64 5.49 -2.34
N ASP A 55 7.95 5.76 -2.29
CA ASP A 55 8.96 4.74 -2.53
C ASP A 55 8.98 3.71 -1.40
N ASP A 56 8.91 4.15 -0.14
CA ASP A 56 8.80 3.23 1.00
C ASP A 56 7.54 2.37 0.92
N LEU A 57 6.39 2.96 0.52
CA LEU A 57 5.15 2.19 0.32
C LEU A 57 5.36 1.06 -0.68
N ILE A 58 5.98 1.35 -1.82
CA ILE A 58 6.21 0.39 -2.90
C ILE A 58 7.21 -0.68 -2.45
N ASP A 59 8.36 -0.28 -1.92
CA ASP A 59 9.45 -1.17 -1.56
C ASP A 59 9.02 -2.11 -0.44
N THR A 60 8.41 -1.57 0.62
CA THR A 60 7.87 -2.39 1.71
C THR A 60 6.76 -3.31 1.21
N SER A 61 5.83 -2.84 0.38
CA SER A 61 4.77 -3.71 -0.16
C SER A 61 5.37 -4.93 -0.85
N ILE A 62 6.37 -4.72 -1.71
CA ILE A 62 7.01 -5.79 -2.48
C ILE A 62 7.69 -6.81 -1.56
N CYS A 63 8.42 -6.34 -0.54
CA CYS A 63 9.08 -7.22 0.44
C CYS A 63 8.11 -8.15 1.16
N TRP A 64 6.87 -7.71 1.37
CA TRP A 64 5.81 -8.49 2.03
C TRP A 64 4.90 -9.24 1.04
N GLY A 65 5.24 -9.27 -0.26
CA GLY A 65 4.45 -9.95 -1.28
C GLY A 65 3.17 -9.21 -1.67
N TRP A 66 3.09 -7.91 -1.42
CA TRP A 66 2.02 -7.01 -1.82
C TRP A 66 2.47 -6.10 -2.97
N ILE A 67 1.52 -5.52 -3.70
CA ILE A 67 1.78 -4.57 -4.80
C ILE A 67 0.83 -3.37 -4.72
N ASP A 68 1.28 -2.19 -5.12
CA ASP A 68 0.42 -1.05 -5.38
C ASP A 68 -0.16 -1.11 -6.80
N GLY A 69 -1.33 -0.50 -7.03
CA GLY A 69 -1.95 -0.54 -8.35
C GLY A 69 -2.80 0.67 -8.72
N LEU A 70 -3.66 1.15 -7.82
CA LEU A 70 -4.55 2.27 -8.11
C LEU A 70 -4.22 3.47 -7.23
N ILE A 71 -4.20 4.66 -7.82
CA ILE A 71 -4.05 5.91 -7.08
C ILE A 71 -5.36 6.68 -7.23
N ASN A 72 -5.91 7.19 -6.14
CA ASN A 72 -7.04 8.11 -6.14
C ASN A 72 -6.70 9.39 -5.38
N SER A 73 -7.15 10.54 -5.86
CA SER A 73 -7.24 11.72 -4.98
C SER A 73 -8.25 11.43 -3.87
N TYR A 74 -7.91 11.79 -2.63
CA TYR A 74 -8.82 11.62 -1.49
C TYR A 74 -9.44 12.96 -1.07
N ASP A 75 -8.57 13.95 -0.91
CA ASP A 75 -8.93 15.32 -0.55
C ASP A 75 -7.83 16.29 -1.01
N GLU A 76 -7.95 17.56 -0.61
CA GLU A 76 -7.00 18.62 -0.97
C GLU A 76 -5.58 18.33 -0.50
N GLN A 77 -5.40 17.50 0.52
CA GLN A 77 -4.13 17.28 1.20
C GLN A 77 -3.55 15.88 0.98
N SER A 78 -4.28 14.95 0.36
CA SER A 78 -3.86 13.54 0.32
C SER A 78 -4.36 12.72 -0.87
N TYR A 79 -3.66 11.63 -1.10
CA TYR A 79 -3.98 10.59 -2.09
C TYR A 79 -4.17 9.26 -1.37
N LEU A 80 -4.92 8.35 -1.99
CA LEU A 80 -5.00 6.95 -1.61
C LEU A 80 -4.29 6.07 -2.63
N TYR A 81 -3.42 5.19 -2.15
CA TYR A 81 -2.80 4.12 -2.92
C TYR A 81 -3.46 2.80 -2.56
N LYS A 82 -4.02 2.10 -3.54
CA LYS A 82 -4.52 0.75 -3.33
C LYS A 82 -3.34 -0.20 -3.31
N VAL A 83 -3.20 -0.94 -2.23
CA VAL A 83 -2.23 -2.03 -2.09
C VAL A 83 -2.97 -3.34 -1.92
N THR A 84 -2.51 -4.39 -2.60
CA THR A 84 -3.15 -5.70 -2.61
C THR A 84 -2.12 -6.81 -2.44
N PRO A 85 -2.46 -7.93 -1.77
CA PRO A 85 -1.65 -9.14 -1.84
C PRO A 85 -1.45 -9.54 -3.30
N ARG A 86 -0.24 -9.94 -3.66
CA ARG A 86 0.07 -10.38 -5.01
C ARG A 86 -0.60 -11.72 -5.29
N GLY A 87 -1.32 -11.82 -6.40
CA GLY A 87 -1.83 -13.11 -6.87
C GLY A 87 -0.67 -13.98 -7.38
N SER A 88 -0.78 -15.31 -7.21
CA SER A 88 0.23 -16.31 -7.61
C SER A 88 0.64 -16.25 -9.10
N LYS A 89 -0.17 -15.62 -9.95
CA LYS A 89 0.07 -15.45 -11.40
C LYS A 89 0.48 -14.04 -11.83
N SER A 90 0.74 -13.12 -10.90
CA SER A 90 0.99 -11.71 -11.27
C SER A 90 2.35 -11.55 -11.94
N VAL A 91 2.36 -11.03 -13.17
CA VAL A 91 3.59 -10.68 -13.91
C VAL A 91 4.23 -9.45 -13.25
N TRP A 92 5.52 -9.51 -12.97
CA TRP A 92 6.24 -8.37 -12.40
C TRP A 92 6.41 -7.25 -13.44
N SER A 93 6.30 -5.99 -13.02
CA SER A 93 6.87 -4.89 -13.80
C SER A 93 8.40 -5.01 -13.78
N GLN A 94 9.07 -4.63 -14.87
CA GLN A 94 10.55 -4.69 -14.94
C GLN A 94 11.22 -3.91 -13.78
N VAL A 95 10.61 -2.79 -13.36
CA VAL A 95 11.04 -1.98 -12.23
C VAL A 95 11.00 -2.76 -10.92
N ASN A 96 9.95 -3.54 -10.67
CA ASN A 96 9.81 -4.30 -9.43
C ASN A 96 10.71 -5.55 -9.42
N VAL A 97 10.99 -6.16 -10.59
CA VAL A 97 11.98 -7.27 -10.70
C VAL A 97 13.37 -6.81 -10.27
N ALA A 98 13.77 -5.60 -10.67
CA ALA A 98 15.07 -5.04 -10.31
C ALA A 98 15.21 -4.83 -8.79
N LYS A 99 14.11 -4.52 -8.10
CA LYS A 99 14.10 -4.27 -6.64
C LYS A 99 14.20 -5.54 -5.78
N VAL A 100 13.83 -6.71 -6.30
CA VAL A 100 13.86 -7.99 -5.55
C VAL A 100 15.15 -8.80 -5.75
N LYS A 101 15.98 -8.41 -6.72
CA LYS A 101 17.23 -9.14 -7.02
C LYS A 101 18.48 -8.62 -6.29
N ASN A 102 18.35 -7.64 -5.39
CA ASN A 102 19.45 -7.14 -4.57
C ASN A 102 19.29 -7.51 -3.10
#